data_AF-A0A947CHG9-F1
#
_entry.id   AF-A0A947CHG9-F1
#
_cell.length_a   1.000
_cell.length_b   1.000
_cell.length_c   1.000
_cell.angle_alpha   90.00
_cell.angle_beta   90.00
_cell.angle_gamma   90.00
#
_symmetry.space_group_name_H-M   'P 1'
#
loop_
_entity.id
_entity.type
_entity.pdbx_description
1 polymer ?
#
loop_
_entity_poly.entity_id
_entity_poly.type
_entity_poly.pdbx_seq_one_letter_code
_entity_poly.pdbx_strand_id
1 'polypeptide(L)'
;NVPIETAWQILNESQKGLSGVEAHARLSITHYKGKTEVVAVTNEPIKGVPGTENGVVIFKNLRSPADAPDRGKVCIVGRNPDAIWFDGYEDRVIFDEAGLFDYQRFQAMRTSDEAIASGAGND
;
A
#
# COMPACT_ATOMS: atom_id res chain seq x y z
N ASN A 1 -7.64 -12.77 10.99
CA ASN A 1 -7.10 -11.45 10.62
C ASN A 1 -8.19 -10.61 10.00
N VAL A 2 -8.10 -9.28 10.09
CA VAL A 2 -9.08 -8.33 9.53
C VAL A 2 -8.46 -7.69 8.28
N PRO A 3 -9.18 -7.55 7.16
CA PRO A 3 -8.68 -6.83 5.98
C PRO A 3 -8.27 -5.39 6.30
N ILE A 4 -7.26 -4.87 5.60
CA ILE A 4 -6.68 -3.54 5.85
C ILE A 4 -7.73 -2.44 5.69
N GLU A 5 -8.55 -2.50 4.65
CA GLU A 5 -9.60 -1.49 4.41
C GLU A 5 -10.69 -1.54 5.51
N THR A 6 -11.05 -2.74 5.97
CA THR A 6 -11.98 -2.93 7.09
C THR A 6 -11.40 -2.38 8.39
N ALA A 7 -10.11 -2.63 8.66
CA ALA A 7 -9.43 -2.07 9.83
C ALA A 7 -9.38 -0.54 9.76
N TRP A 8 -9.15 0.03 8.58
CA TRP A 8 -9.21 1.48 8.35
C TRP A 8 -10.61 2.03 8.64
N GLN A 9 -11.67 1.36 8.14
CA GLN A 9 -13.04 1.79 8.39
C GLN A 9 -13.38 1.76 9.87
N ILE A 10 -13.05 0.66 10.57
CA ILE A 10 -13.27 0.53 12.01
C ILE A 10 -12.53 1.64 12.78
N LEU A 11 -11.29 1.95 12.40
CA LEU A 11 -10.53 3.05 13.01
C LEU A 11 -11.27 4.39 12.86
N ASN A 12 -11.71 4.74 11.65
CA ASN A 12 -12.41 6.01 11.40
C ASN A 12 -13.78 6.07 12.08
N GLU A 13 -14.51 4.96 12.11
CA GLU A 13 -15.79 4.88 12.83
C GLU A 13 -15.60 5.05 14.33
N SER A 14 -14.54 4.46 14.89
CA SER A 14 -14.21 4.58 16.32
C SER A 14 -13.83 6.01 16.75
N GLN A 15 -13.49 6.87 15.78
CA GLN A 15 -13.05 8.24 16.03
C GLN A 15 -14.21 9.24 16.20
N LYS A 16 -15.44 8.83 15.91
CA LYS A 16 -16.62 9.72 16.01
C LYS A 16 -16.85 10.17 17.45
N GLY A 17 -17.01 11.48 17.64
CA GLY A 17 -17.28 12.09 18.94
C GLY A 17 -16.05 12.16 19.86
N LEU A 18 -14.85 11.87 19.36
CA LEU A 18 -13.60 12.17 20.06
C LEU A 18 -13.24 13.65 19.87
N SER A 19 -12.64 14.24 20.90
CA SER A 19 -12.28 15.67 20.94
C SER A 19 -10.78 15.87 20.77
N GLY A 20 -10.26 15.66 19.55
CA GLY A 20 -8.87 15.87 19.17
C GLY A 20 -7.95 14.64 19.26
N VAL A 21 -8.38 13.56 19.91
CA VAL A 21 -7.59 12.30 19.98
C VAL A 21 -7.54 11.61 18.61
N GLU A 22 -8.64 11.69 17.87
CA GLU A 22 -8.78 11.19 16.50
C GLU A 22 -7.74 11.78 15.55
N ALA A 23 -7.31 13.02 15.76
CA ALA A 23 -6.34 13.70 14.91
C ALA A 23 -4.94 13.06 14.95
N HIS A 24 -4.65 12.24 15.97
CA HIS A 24 -3.34 11.62 16.19
C HIS A 24 -3.33 10.10 15.97
N ALA A 25 -4.50 9.46 15.95
CA ALA A 25 -4.61 8.01 15.75
C ALA A 25 -4.34 7.63 14.28
N ARG A 26 -3.51 6.61 14.05
CA ARG A 26 -3.06 6.20 12.70
C ARG A 26 -3.11 4.68 12.56
N LEU A 27 -3.63 4.20 11.43
CA LEU A 27 -3.48 2.80 11.04
C LEU A 27 -2.11 2.61 10.39
N SER A 28 -1.13 2.16 11.19
CA SER A 28 0.24 1.93 10.72
C SER A 28 0.55 0.45 10.47
N ILE A 29 1.33 0.19 9.43
CA ILE A 29 1.76 -1.12 8.96
C ILE A 29 3.29 -1.14 8.97
N THR A 30 3.88 -2.24 9.43
CA THR A 30 5.33 -2.44 9.38
C THR A 30 5.75 -2.85 7.97
N HIS A 31 6.80 -2.22 7.47
CA HIS A 31 7.34 -2.46 6.14
C HIS A 31 8.87 -2.48 6.17
N TYR A 32 9.54 -3.07 5.17
CA TYR A 32 11.01 -3.08 5.14
C TYR A 32 11.61 -1.67 5.05
N LYS A 33 10.88 -0.72 4.43
CA LYS A 33 11.26 0.71 4.37
C LYS A 33 10.93 1.51 5.64
N GLY A 34 10.34 0.89 6.66
CA GLY A 34 10.01 1.54 7.94
C GLY A 34 8.56 1.33 8.37
N LYS A 35 7.89 2.40 8.82
CA LYS A 35 6.44 2.35 9.09
C LYS A 35 5.71 3.13 8.03
N THR A 36 4.71 2.48 7.47
CA THR A 36 3.77 3.07 6.52
C THR A 36 2.42 3.23 7.21
N GLU A 37 1.62 4.19 6.81
CA GLU A 37 0.24 4.36 7.29
C GLU A 37 -0.75 4.40 6.14
N VAL A 38 -1.98 3.94 6.40
CA VAL A 38 -3.12 4.14 5.50
C VAL A 38 -3.68 5.53 5.78
N VAL A 39 -3.56 6.45 4.83
CA VAL A 39 -3.99 7.85 5.02
C VAL A 39 -5.35 8.15 4.42
N ALA A 40 -5.76 7.41 3.38
CA ALA A 40 -7.04 7.58 2.74
C ALA A 40 -7.49 6.31 2.02
N VAL A 41 -8.81 6.12 1.98
CA VAL A 41 -9.49 5.15 1.13
C VAL A 41 -10.62 5.90 0.43
N THR A 42 -10.63 5.89 -0.90
CA THR A 42 -11.69 6.53 -1.71
C THR A 42 -12.52 5.45 -2.41
N ASN A 43 -13.75 5.83 -2.81
CA ASN A 43 -14.67 4.93 -3.51
C ASN A 43 -14.94 5.36 -4.97
N GLU A 44 -14.46 6.53 -5.37
CA GLU A 44 -14.72 7.09 -6.70
C GLU A 44 -13.48 6.98 -7.60
N PRO A 45 -13.69 6.81 -8.92
CA PRO A 45 -12.61 6.74 -9.88
C PRO A 45 -11.87 8.06 -10.03
N ILE A 46 -10.56 7.95 -10.23
CA ILE A 46 -9.75 9.07 -10.67
C ILE A 46 -9.88 9.17 -12.19
N LYS A 47 -10.53 10.22 -12.67
CA LYS A 47 -10.82 10.40 -14.10
C LYS A 47 -9.55 10.29 -14.93
N GLY A 48 -9.56 9.34 -15.88
CA GLY A 48 -8.45 9.11 -16.81
C GLY A 48 -7.31 8.25 -16.26
N VAL A 49 -7.46 7.66 -15.07
CA VAL A 49 -6.45 6.76 -14.48
C VAL A 49 -7.01 5.34 -14.40
N PRO A 50 -6.52 4.41 -15.24
CA PRO A 50 -6.93 3.00 -15.20
C PRO A 50 -6.63 2.34 -13.84
N GLY A 51 -7.45 1.37 -13.45
CA GLY A 51 -7.27 0.61 -12.20
C GLY A 51 -7.81 1.33 -10.95
N THR A 52 -8.44 2.49 -11.14
CA THR A 52 -9.07 3.29 -10.07
C THR A 52 -10.58 3.19 -10.07
N GLU A 53 -11.19 2.32 -10.88
CA GLU A 53 -12.64 2.27 -11.14
C GLU A 53 -13.47 2.16 -9.85
N ASN A 54 -12.90 1.51 -8.82
CA ASN A 54 -13.52 1.31 -7.50
C ASN A 54 -12.97 2.25 -6.41
N GLY A 55 -12.17 3.25 -6.79
CA GLY A 55 -11.37 4.10 -5.91
C GLY A 55 -9.97 3.55 -5.63
N VAL A 56 -9.30 4.14 -4.64
CA VAL A 56 -7.90 3.80 -4.30
C VAL A 56 -7.68 3.72 -2.79
N VAL A 57 -6.62 3.00 -2.41
CA VAL A 57 -6.00 3.09 -1.09
C VAL A 57 -4.71 3.89 -1.21
N ILE A 58 -4.53 4.87 -0.33
CA ILE A 58 -3.32 5.70 -0.29
C ILE A 58 -2.53 5.35 0.96
N PHE A 59 -1.31 4.87 0.74
CA PHE A 59 -0.31 4.65 1.76
C PHE A 59 0.64 5.84 1.81
N LYS A 60 1.12 6.19 2.99
CA LYS A 60 2.17 7.18 3.20
C LYS A 60 3.28 6.61 4.06
N ASN A 61 4.52 6.78 3.65
CA ASN A 61 5.65 6.39 4.48
C ASN A 61 5.76 7.36 5.66
N LEU A 62 5.45 6.87 6.85
CA LEU A 62 5.34 7.68 8.06
C LEU A 62 6.71 7.97 8.68
N ARG A 63 7.55 6.94 8.76
CA ARG A 63 8.93 7.05 9.25
C ARG A 63 9.79 6.04 8.53
N SER A 64 10.94 6.47 8.07
CA SER A 64 11.96 5.63 7.45
C SER A 64 13.23 5.65 8.32
N PRO A 65 14.12 4.66 8.22
CA PRO A 65 15.39 4.68 8.93
C PRO A 65 16.26 5.90 8.54
N ALA A 66 17.14 6.33 9.46
CA ALA A 66 18.17 7.35 9.27
C ALA A 66 17.69 8.73 8.78
N ASP A 67 17.94 9.08 7.52
CA ASP A 67 17.76 10.40 6.90
C ASP A 67 16.33 10.67 6.40
N ALA A 68 15.46 9.66 6.50
CA ALA A 68 14.04 9.74 6.19
C ALA A 68 13.69 10.38 4.81
N PRO A 69 14.43 10.09 3.73
CA PRO A 69 14.26 10.75 2.43
C PRO A 69 12.91 10.43 1.78
N ASP A 70 12.32 9.31 2.18
CA ASP A 70 11.02 8.85 1.70
C ASP A 70 9.87 9.21 2.63
N ARG A 71 10.14 9.91 3.75
CA ARG A 71 9.09 10.31 4.68
C ARG A 71 8.11 11.26 4.00
N GLY A 72 6.83 10.94 4.11
CA GLY A 72 5.76 11.72 3.51
C GLY A 72 5.47 11.36 2.05
N LYS A 73 6.35 10.60 1.37
CA LYS A 73 6.06 10.05 0.05
C LYS A 73 4.92 9.03 0.13
N VAL A 74 4.19 8.91 -0.97
CA VAL A 74 2.98 8.08 -1.05
C VAL A 74 3.13 6.93 -2.03
N CYS A 75 2.35 5.89 -1.78
CA CYS A 75 2.02 4.85 -2.72
C CYS A 75 0.49 4.80 -2.86
N ILE A 76 0.00 4.74 -4.09
CA ILE A 76 -1.42 4.69 -4.44
C ILE A 76 -1.66 3.36 -5.14
N VAL A 77 -2.64 2.61 -4.64
CA VAL A 77 -3.03 1.31 -5.17
C VAL A 77 -4.54 1.25 -5.38
N GLY A 78 -4.99 0.42 -6.30
CA GLY A 78 -6.40 0.11 -6.46
C GLY A 78 -6.96 -0.59 -5.21
N ARG A 79 -8.29 -0.51 -5.01
CA ARG A 79 -8.96 -1.17 -3.87
C ARG A 79 -8.72 -2.68 -3.85
N ASN A 80 -8.58 -3.24 -2.66
CA ASN A 80 -8.68 -4.66 -2.40
C ASN A 80 -9.39 -4.90 -1.04
N PRO A 81 -10.71 -5.12 -1.04
CA PRO A 81 -11.47 -5.33 0.21
C PRO A 81 -11.06 -6.62 0.95
N ASP A 82 -10.42 -7.56 0.26
CA ASP A 82 -10.00 -8.85 0.80
C ASP A 82 -8.53 -8.86 1.27
N ALA A 83 -7.78 -7.77 1.06
CA ALA A 83 -6.37 -7.69 1.42
C ALA A 83 -6.18 -7.68 2.94
N ILE A 84 -5.80 -8.84 3.48
CA ILE A 84 -5.37 -9.00 4.88
C ILE A 84 -3.98 -8.41 5.09
N TRP A 85 -3.12 -8.54 4.09
CA TRP A 85 -1.71 -8.19 4.13
C TRP A 85 -1.35 -7.19 3.04
N PHE A 86 -0.19 -6.54 3.20
CA PHE A 86 0.27 -5.46 2.32
C PHE A 86 0.54 -5.92 0.88
N ASP A 87 1.01 -7.15 0.72
CA ASP A 87 1.23 -7.83 -0.57
C ASP A 87 -0.05 -8.03 -1.39
N GLY A 88 -1.23 -8.03 -0.75
CA GLY A 88 -2.53 -8.07 -1.43
C GLY A 88 -2.79 -6.90 -2.38
N TYR A 89 -1.92 -5.89 -2.44
CA TYR A 89 -2.03 -4.76 -3.37
C TYR A 89 -0.96 -4.75 -4.48
N GLU A 90 -0.07 -5.74 -4.52
CA GLU A 90 1.08 -5.76 -5.43
C GLU A 90 0.69 -5.71 -6.92
N ASP A 91 -0.43 -6.34 -7.28
CA ASP A 91 -0.97 -6.42 -8.64
C ASP A 91 -1.73 -5.16 -9.10
N ARG A 92 -1.95 -4.19 -8.20
CA ARG A 92 -2.82 -3.03 -8.43
C ARG A 92 -2.16 -1.70 -8.06
N VAL A 93 -0.84 -1.64 -8.13
CA VAL A 93 -0.09 -0.41 -7.88
C VAL A 93 -0.27 0.58 -9.03
N ILE A 94 -0.76 1.77 -8.72
CA ILE A 94 -1.00 2.86 -9.67
C ILE A 94 0.18 3.84 -9.65
N PHE A 95 0.70 4.15 -8.47
CA PHE A 95 1.80 5.09 -8.26
C PHE A 95 2.58 4.69 -7.01
N ASP A 96 3.91 4.72 -7.07
CA ASP A 96 4.75 4.31 -5.94
C ASP A 96 6.04 5.12 -5.83
N GLU A 97 5.91 6.41 -5.52
CA GLU A 97 7.07 7.25 -5.23
C GLU A 97 7.77 6.85 -3.91
N ALA A 98 7.00 6.28 -2.98
CA ALA A 98 7.52 5.75 -1.73
C ALA A 98 8.35 4.48 -1.91
N GLY A 99 8.30 3.84 -3.09
CA GLY A 99 8.99 2.60 -3.42
C GLY A 99 8.64 1.44 -2.49
N LEU A 100 7.38 1.34 -2.07
CA LEU A 100 6.92 0.29 -1.15
C LEU A 100 6.86 -1.09 -1.83
N PHE A 101 6.66 -1.15 -3.14
CA PHE A 101 6.57 -2.40 -3.90
C PHE A 101 7.84 -2.68 -4.73
N ASP A 102 8.83 -1.78 -4.71
CA ASP A 102 10.06 -1.92 -5.50
C ASP A 102 10.85 -3.20 -5.17
N TYR A 103 10.92 -3.61 -3.89
CA TYR A 103 11.67 -4.81 -3.51
C TYR A 103 11.03 -6.10 -4.06
N GLN A 104 9.71 -6.21 -4.01
CA GLN A 104 9.02 -7.39 -4.54
C GLN A 104 9.10 -7.41 -6.07
N ARG A 105 8.92 -6.27 -6.72
CA ARG A 105 9.15 -6.12 -8.17
C ARG A 105 10.56 -6.52 -8.57
N PHE A 106 11.56 -6.08 -7.80
CA PHE A 106 12.95 -6.48 -8.00
C PHE A 106 13.16 -7.99 -7.83
N GLN A 107 12.58 -8.61 -6.80
CA GLN A 107 12.68 -10.06 -6.58
C GLN A 107 11.95 -10.86 -7.66
N ALA A 108 10.78 -10.40 -8.11
CA ALA A 108 10.03 -11.02 -9.19
C ALA A 108 10.80 -10.94 -10.52
N MET A 109 11.40 -9.78 -10.84
CA MET A 109 12.30 -9.64 -12.00
C MET A 109 13.49 -10.58 -11.90
N ARG A 110 14.17 -10.62 -10.75
CA ARG A 110 15.34 -11.50 -10.53
C ARG A 110 15.00 -12.98 -10.69
N THR A 111 13.84 -13.40 -10.17
CA THR A 111 13.35 -14.78 -10.31
C THR A 111 12.98 -15.10 -11.76
N SER A 112 12.38 -14.15 -12.48
CA SER A 112 12.02 -14.30 -13.89
C SER A 112 13.28 -14.43 -14.76
N ASP A 113 14.29 -13.60 -14.52
CA ASP A 113 15.58 -13.67 -15.22
C ASP A 113 16.29 -15.00 -14.95
N GLU A 114 16.27 -15.50 -13.71
CA GLU A 114 16.81 -16.81 -13.34
C GLU A 114 16.05 -17.97 -14.00
N ALA A 115 14.72 -17.89 -14.11
CA ALA A 115 13.89 -18.88 -14.79
C ALA A 115 14.15 -18.90 -16.32
N ILE A 116 14.32 -17.72 -16.94
CA ILE A 116 14.69 -17.58 -18.35
C ILE A 116 16.11 -18.13 -18.58
N ALA A 117 17.06 -17.80 -17.70
CA ALA A 117 18.45 -18.26 -17.80
C ALA A 117 18.61 -19.77 -17.59
N SER A 118 17.71 -20.39 -16.81
CA SER A 118 17.71 -21.84 -16.56
C SER A 118 16.92 -22.67 -17.57
N GLY A 119 16.25 -22.03 -18.54
CA GLY A 119 15.53 -22.73 -19.62
C GLY A 119 14.22 -23.40 -19.19
N ALA A 120 13.69 -23.10 -18.01
CA ALA A 120 12.49 -23.75 -17.44
C ALA A 120 11.16 -23.15 -17.93
N GLY A 121 11.19 -22.22 -18.88
CA GLY A 121 10.03 -21.42 -19.30
C GLY A 121 9.29 -21.89 -20.55
N ASN A 122 9.53 -23.11 -21.05
CA ASN A 122 8.95 -23.54 -22.31
C ASN A 122 8.66 -25.05 -22.36
N ASP A 123 7.66 -25.49 -21.58
CA ASP A 123 6.96 -26.78 -21.74
C ASP A 123 5.45 -26.56 -21.68
#